data_AF-A0A7J5YH26-F1
#
_entry.id   AF-A0A7J5YH26-F1
#
_cell.length_a   1.000
_cell.length_b   1.000
_cell.length_c   1.000
_cell.angle_alpha   90.00
_cell.angle_beta   90.00
_cell.angle_gamma   90.00
#
_symmetry.space_group_name_H-M   'P 1'
#
loop_
_entity.id
_entity.type
_entity.pdbx_description
1 polymer ?
#
loop_
_entity_poly.entity_id
_entity_poly.type
_entity_poly.pdbx_seq_one_letter_code
_entity_poly.pdbx_strand_id
1 'polypeptide(L)'
;MKLKVYDQDIWLDDLLGICQRQIKLGTHEHECFLKKGGTLRYTTPSANSVFNLRASKLHSGILGTPDAYVEVFCGSANLGETSVRHNNRNPWWEEDFTYFNTQENDMMMLKVHDHDIGLDDLLGVCQRQIKLGTHEHECFLEEGGSLHYAYTLG
;
A
#
# COMPACT_ATOMS: atom_id res chain seq x y z
N MET A 1 -14.55 -15.61 2.81
CA MET A 1 -15.21 -14.89 3.92
C MET A 1 -16.57 -15.54 4.24
N LYS A 2 -16.97 -15.57 5.52
CA LYS A 2 -18.27 -16.09 5.95
C LYS A 2 -18.91 -15.09 6.91
N LEU A 3 -19.95 -14.41 6.46
CA LEU A 3 -20.77 -13.52 7.28
C LEU A 3 -21.97 -14.31 7.82
N LYS A 4 -22.29 -14.08 9.10
CA LYS A 4 -23.47 -14.64 9.76
C LYS A 4 -24.31 -13.47 10.28
N VAL A 5 -25.61 -13.51 10.01
CA VAL A 5 -26.56 -12.50 10.46
C VAL A 5 -27.42 -13.12 11.55
N TYR A 6 -27.53 -12.44 12.69
CA TYR A 6 -28.28 -12.89 13.85
C TYR A 6 -29.37 -11.86 14.18
N ASP A 7 -30.49 -12.35 14.70
CA ASP A 7 -31.52 -11.55 15.35
C ASP A 7 -31.14 -11.41 16.82
N GLN A 8 -31.14 -10.18 17.35
CA GLN A 8 -30.68 -9.92 18.71
C GLN A 8 -31.88 -9.71 19.64
N ASP A 9 -32.24 -10.76 20.38
CA ASP A 9 -33.36 -10.78 21.32
C ASP A 9 -32.92 -11.16 22.74
N ILE A 10 -33.78 -10.84 23.72
CA ILE A 10 -33.49 -10.89 25.17
C ILE A 10 -33.09 -12.30 25.67
N TRP A 11 -33.37 -13.37 24.92
CA TRP A 11 -33.29 -14.74 25.44
C TRP A 11 -32.38 -15.70 24.65
N LEU A 12 -32.12 -15.50 23.35
CA LEU A 12 -31.03 -16.13 22.59
C LEU A 12 -30.94 -15.54 21.16
N ASP A 13 -29.72 -15.29 20.66
CA ASP A 13 -29.52 -14.76 19.31
C ASP A 13 -29.83 -15.82 18.23
N ASP A 14 -30.88 -15.57 17.43
CA ASP A 14 -31.38 -16.45 16.39
C ASP A 14 -30.60 -16.25 15.08
N LEU A 15 -30.02 -17.31 14.48
CA LEU A 15 -29.34 -17.18 13.19
C LEU A 15 -30.36 -16.92 12.05
N LEU A 16 -30.30 -15.73 11.45
CA LEU A 16 -31.15 -15.31 10.33
C LEU A 16 -30.61 -15.76 8.96
N GLY A 17 -29.29 -15.88 8.82
CA GLY A 17 -28.69 -16.37 7.59
C GLY A 17 -27.17 -16.37 7.56
N ILE A 18 -26.61 -17.01 6.53
CA ILE A 18 -25.16 -17.10 6.31
C ILE A 18 -24.88 -16.68 4.86
N CYS A 19 -23.98 -15.72 4.69
CA CYS A 19 -23.41 -15.35 3.41
C CYS A 19 -21.97 -15.87 3.34
N GLN A 20 -21.71 -16.81 2.43
CA GLN A 20 -20.38 -17.37 2.21
C GLN A 20 -19.94 -17.09 0.78
N ARG A 21 -18.88 -16.30 0.63
CA ARG A 21 -18.31 -15.89 -0.66
C ARG A 21 -16.79 -16.02 -0.61
N GLN A 22 -16.21 -16.33 -1.77
CA GLN A 22 -14.77 -16.17 -1.98
C GLN A 22 -14.45 -14.68 -2.00
N ILE A 23 -13.37 -14.27 -1.32
CA ILE A 23 -12.88 -12.90 -1.43
C ILE A 23 -12.23 -12.79 -2.80
N LYS A 24 -12.64 -11.79 -3.59
CA LYS A 24 -12.03 -11.48 -4.88
C LYS A 24 -11.20 -10.22 -4.72
N LEU A 25 -10.10 -10.13 -5.47
CA LEU A 25 -9.27 -8.92 -5.44
C LEU A 25 -10.03 -7.73 -6.04
N GLY A 26 -9.93 -6.56 -5.42
CA GLY A 26 -10.56 -5.31 -5.85
C GLY A 26 -11.73 -4.87 -4.97
N THR A 27 -12.34 -3.75 -5.35
CA THR A 27 -13.59 -3.31 -4.73
C THR A 27 -14.77 -4.10 -5.30
N HIS A 28 -15.46 -4.86 -4.44
CA HIS A 28 -16.62 -5.67 -4.84
C HIS A 28 -17.83 -5.37 -3.97
N GLU A 29 -18.97 -5.11 -4.61
CA GLU A 29 -20.27 -5.16 -3.94
C GLU A 29 -20.78 -6.60 -3.95
N HIS A 30 -21.21 -7.07 -2.80
CA HIS A 30 -21.69 -8.42 -2.63
C HIS A 30 -23.11 -8.41 -2.09
N GLU A 31 -24.00 -9.06 -2.83
CA GLU A 31 -25.36 -9.32 -2.40
C GLU A 31 -25.55 -10.80 -2.04
N CYS A 32 -26.16 -11.04 -0.87
CA CYS A 32 -26.46 -12.37 -0.36
C CYS A 32 -27.90 -12.45 0.16
N PHE A 33 -28.64 -13.45 -0.30
CA PHE A 33 -29.99 -13.77 0.19
C PHE A 33 -29.91 -14.58 1.49
N LEU A 34 -30.59 -14.13 2.54
CA LEU A 34 -30.64 -14.82 3.84
C LEU A 34 -31.71 -15.91 3.85
N LYS A 35 -31.51 -16.95 4.67
CA LYS A 35 -32.38 -18.14 4.71
C LYS A 35 -33.80 -17.83 5.19
N LYS A 36 -33.97 -16.85 6.08
CA LYS A 36 -35.28 -16.40 6.59
C LYS A 36 -35.83 -15.17 5.84
N GLY A 37 -35.27 -14.83 4.66
CA GLY A 37 -35.62 -13.63 3.91
C GLY A 37 -34.73 -12.43 4.25
N GLY A 38 -34.69 -11.44 3.35
CA GLY A 38 -33.80 -10.28 3.44
C GLY A 38 -32.49 -10.44 2.66
N THR A 39 -31.84 -9.30 2.43
CA THR A 39 -30.65 -9.17 1.60
C THR A 39 -29.54 -8.51 2.41
N LEU A 40 -28.36 -9.14 2.44
CA LEU A 40 -27.14 -8.53 2.96
C LEU A 40 -26.33 -7.96 1.80
N ARG A 41 -26.08 -6.65 1.83
CA ARG A 41 -25.14 -5.96 0.94
C ARG A 41 -23.90 -5.53 1.71
N TYR A 42 -22.72 -5.80 1.16
CA TYR A 42 -21.46 -5.35 1.74
C TYR A 42 -20.44 -5.07 0.63
N THR A 43 -19.50 -4.18 0.92
CA THR A 43 -18.38 -3.85 0.03
C THR A 43 -17.08 -4.25 0.70
N THR A 44 -16.20 -4.95 -0.02
CA THR A 44 -14.82 -5.13 0.41
C THR A 44 -13.96 -4.08 -0.29
N PRO A 45 -13.25 -3.20 0.44
CA PRO A 45 -12.41 -2.21 -0.20
C PRO A 45 -11.12 -2.86 -0.70
N SER A 46 -10.55 -2.31 -1.78
CA SER A 46 -9.25 -2.74 -2.32
C SER A 46 -8.10 -2.21 -1.48
N ALA A 47 -7.07 -3.04 -1.30
CA ALA A 47 -5.91 -2.71 -0.49
C ALA A 47 -4.65 -2.70 -1.35
N ASN A 48 -3.89 -1.61 -1.32
CA ASN A 48 -2.58 -1.55 -1.93
C ASN A 48 -1.49 -1.76 -0.87
N SER A 49 -0.66 -2.78 -1.05
CA SER A 49 0.51 -3.03 -0.21
C SER A 49 1.79 -2.77 -1.02
N VAL A 50 2.64 -1.85 -0.57
CA VAL A 50 3.95 -1.50 -1.15
C VAL A 50 5.05 -2.12 -0.29
N PHE A 51 6.01 -2.80 -0.91
CA PHE A 51 7.02 -3.60 -0.22
C PHE A 51 8.29 -3.77 -1.08
N ASN A 52 9.29 -4.47 -0.54
CA ASN A 52 10.54 -4.80 -1.24
C ASN A 52 11.30 -3.56 -1.76
N LEU A 53 11.29 -2.49 -0.96
CA LEU A 53 11.95 -1.22 -1.25
C LEU A 53 13.46 -1.38 -1.16
N ARG A 54 14.17 -1.10 -2.26
CA ARG A 54 15.64 -1.14 -2.32
C ARG A 54 16.13 -0.06 -3.24
N ALA A 55 17.13 0.70 -2.82
CA ALA A 55 17.80 1.62 -3.75
C ALA A 55 19.15 1.06 -4.18
N SER A 56 19.64 1.52 -5.32
CA SER A 56 20.93 1.13 -5.88
C SER A 56 21.68 2.35 -6.38
N LYS A 57 22.97 2.41 -6.06
CA LYS A 57 23.90 3.45 -6.51
C LYS A 57 23.41 4.89 -6.25
N LEU A 58 22.80 5.12 -5.09
CA LEU A 58 22.37 6.45 -4.68
C LEU A 58 23.56 7.43 -4.66
N HIS A 59 23.26 8.67 -5.06
CA HIS A 59 24.21 9.77 -5.10
C HIS A 59 23.51 11.03 -4.59
N SER A 60 24.23 11.84 -3.81
CA SER A 60 23.76 13.11 -3.26
C SER A 60 24.83 14.16 -3.56
N GLY A 61 24.77 14.72 -4.77
CA GLY A 61 25.65 15.78 -5.26
C GLY A 61 27.13 15.72 -4.83
N ILE A 62 27.63 16.84 -4.30
CA ILE A 62 29.03 17.03 -3.86
C ILE A 62 29.27 16.43 -2.45
N LEU A 63 28.20 16.03 -1.75
CA LEU A 63 28.25 15.45 -0.41
C LEU A 63 28.34 13.93 -0.48
N GLY A 64 28.61 13.31 0.68
CA GLY A 64 29.19 11.98 0.80
C GLY A 64 28.29 10.82 0.33
N THR A 65 28.08 9.86 1.24
CA THR A 65 27.16 8.75 0.96
C THR A 65 25.82 9.09 1.60
N PRO A 66 24.69 8.98 0.87
CA PRO A 66 23.39 9.37 1.41
C PRO A 66 22.97 8.60 2.67
N ASP A 67 22.25 9.29 3.54
CA ASP A 67 21.45 8.79 4.65
C ASP A 67 19.99 8.62 4.18
N ALA A 68 19.71 7.55 3.44
CA ALA A 68 18.50 7.49 2.64
C ALA A 68 17.24 6.98 3.38
N TYR A 69 16.08 7.53 3.02
CA TYR A 69 14.75 6.98 3.34
C TYR A 69 13.74 7.21 2.21
N VAL A 70 12.58 6.55 2.29
CA VAL A 70 11.51 6.65 1.28
C VAL A 70 10.20 7.11 1.93
N GLU A 71 9.61 8.19 1.43
CA GLU A 71 8.26 8.65 1.75
C GLU A 71 7.26 8.06 0.76
N VAL A 72 6.17 7.44 1.24
CA VAL A 72 5.23 6.66 0.42
C VAL A 72 3.85 7.29 0.41
N PHE A 73 3.29 7.49 -0.79
CA PHE A 73 1.95 8.04 -0.99
C PHE A 73 1.09 7.16 -1.90
N CYS A 74 -0.21 7.20 -1.66
CA CYS A 74 -1.23 6.68 -2.56
C CYS A 74 -2.38 7.69 -2.69
N GLY A 75 -2.58 8.22 -3.89
CA GLY A 75 -3.45 9.37 -4.12
C GLY A 75 -2.96 10.58 -3.31
N SER A 76 -3.85 11.15 -2.50
CA SER A 76 -3.51 12.24 -1.56
C SER A 76 -3.09 11.75 -0.18
N ALA A 77 -3.08 10.43 0.08
CA ALA A 77 -2.75 9.88 1.39
C ALA A 77 -1.24 9.67 1.51
N ASN A 78 -0.65 10.22 2.58
CA ASN A 78 0.70 9.87 3.03
C ASN A 78 0.60 8.60 3.89
N LEU A 79 1.32 7.55 3.51
CA LEU A 79 1.34 6.25 4.19
C LEU A 79 2.45 6.17 5.24
N GLY A 80 3.35 7.15 5.27
CA GLY A 80 4.50 7.24 6.14
C GLY A 80 5.81 7.13 5.38
N GLU A 81 6.88 6.95 6.14
CA GLU A 81 8.25 6.86 5.65
C GLU A 81 8.97 5.65 6.23
N THR A 82 10.00 5.18 5.53
CA THR A 82 10.89 4.14 6.04
C THR A 82 11.86 4.71 7.07
N SER A 83 12.54 3.83 7.81
CA SER A 83 13.73 4.20 8.58
C SER A 83 14.83 4.79 7.67
N VAL A 84 15.59 5.72 8.24
CA VAL A 84 16.80 6.27 7.61
C VAL A 84 17.91 5.21 7.62
N ARG A 85 18.53 5.00 6.47
CA ARG A 85 19.68 4.10 6.28
C ARG A 85 20.92 4.94 6.06
N HIS A 86 21.65 5.14 7.15
CA HIS A 86 22.82 6.01 7.16
C HIS A 86 23.97 5.49 6.30
N ASN A 87 24.58 6.39 5.54
CA ASN A 87 25.81 6.20 4.77
C ASN A 87 25.76 4.94 3.89
N ASN A 88 24.64 4.70 3.20
CA ASN A 88 24.46 3.54 2.35
C ASN A 88 23.96 3.92 0.94
N ARG A 89 24.76 3.61 -0.09
CA ARG A 89 24.37 3.81 -1.51
C ARG A 89 23.40 2.76 -2.03
N ASN A 90 23.26 1.63 -1.33
CA ASN A 90 22.40 0.51 -1.72
C ASN A 90 21.55 0.03 -0.53
N PRO A 91 20.72 0.90 0.05
CA PRO A 91 19.88 0.56 1.20
C PRO A 91 18.77 -0.41 0.82
N TRP A 92 18.37 -1.20 1.80
CA TRP A 92 17.18 -2.04 1.77
C TRP A 92 16.36 -1.73 3.03
N TRP A 93 15.06 -1.50 2.84
CA TRP A 93 14.07 -1.30 3.89
C TRP A 93 13.17 -2.54 4.02
N GLU A 94 12.89 -2.93 5.26
CA GLU A 94 12.02 -4.06 5.60
C GLU A 94 10.55 -3.61 5.76
N GLU A 95 10.33 -2.30 5.80
CA GLU A 95 9.05 -1.67 5.99
C GLU A 95 8.13 -1.85 4.78
N ASP A 96 6.90 -2.27 5.07
CA ASP A 96 5.81 -2.41 4.10
C ASP A 96 4.68 -1.44 4.44
N PHE A 97 4.04 -0.88 3.42
CA PHE A 97 2.97 0.11 3.57
C PHE A 97 1.68 -0.42 2.99
N THR A 98 0.59 -0.46 3.77
CA THR A 98 -0.72 -0.91 3.27
C THR A 98 -1.79 0.17 3.40
N TYR A 99 -2.49 0.44 2.30
CA TYR A 99 -3.60 1.40 2.24
C TYR A 99 -4.89 0.75 1.73
N PHE A 100 -5.92 0.72 2.58
CA PHE A 100 -7.19 0.04 2.32
C PHE A 100 -8.20 0.85 1.52
N ASN A 101 -7.91 2.09 1.15
CA ASN A 101 -8.85 2.93 0.40
C ASN A 101 -8.24 3.31 -0.95
N THR A 102 -7.74 2.28 -1.64
CA THR A 102 -7.02 2.43 -2.88
C THR A 102 -7.87 1.96 -4.05
N GLN A 103 -7.93 2.69 -5.15
CA GLN A 103 -8.63 2.30 -6.37
C GLN A 103 -7.64 2.02 -7.51
N GLU A 104 -8.04 1.15 -8.44
CA GLU A 104 -7.25 0.96 -9.65
C GLU A 104 -7.11 2.29 -10.40
N ASN A 105 -5.90 2.56 -10.92
CA ASN A 105 -5.48 3.81 -11.55
C ASN A 105 -5.16 4.98 -10.59
N ASP A 106 -5.32 4.81 -9.28
CA ASP A 106 -4.80 5.80 -8.34
C ASP A 106 -3.28 5.99 -8.53
N MET A 107 -2.82 7.20 -8.26
CA MET A 107 -1.41 7.55 -8.38
C MET A 107 -0.66 7.12 -7.12
N MET A 108 0.24 6.15 -7.23
CA MET A 108 1.22 5.87 -6.19
C MET A 108 2.47 6.71 -6.44
N MET A 109 3.02 7.30 -5.38
CA MET A 109 4.23 8.12 -5.42
C MET A 109 5.17 7.70 -4.30
N LEU A 110 6.43 7.45 -4.64
CA LEU A 110 7.51 7.15 -3.71
C LEU A 110 8.57 8.22 -3.90
N LYS A 111 8.93 8.93 -2.82
CA LYS A 111 9.99 9.92 -2.85
C LYS A 111 11.18 9.40 -2.07
N VAL A 112 12.36 9.44 -2.68
CA VAL A 112 13.60 9.05 -2.02
C VAL A 112 14.31 10.30 -1.56
N HIS A 113 14.67 10.34 -0.28
CA HIS A 113 15.31 11.48 0.37
C HIS A 113 16.68 11.10 0.91
N ASP A 114 17.58 12.08 1.00
CA ASP A 114 18.80 12.06 1.80
C ASP A 114 18.55 12.86 3.09
N HIS A 115 18.73 12.23 4.24
CA HIS A 115 18.46 12.86 5.52
C HIS A 115 19.65 13.72 5.97
N ASP A 116 19.41 15.01 6.17
CA ASP A 116 20.46 15.98 6.47
C ASP A 116 20.15 16.79 7.74
N ILE A 117 21.18 17.44 8.29
CA ILE A 117 20.97 18.42 9.36
C ILE A 117 20.30 19.66 8.75
N GLY A 118 18.97 19.70 8.81
CA GLY A 118 18.16 20.82 8.32
C GLY A 118 17.04 20.37 7.40
N LEU A 119 17.25 20.55 6.10
CA LEU A 119 16.30 20.15 5.06
C LEU A 119 16.85 18.93 4.34
N ASP A 120 16.03 17.88 4.27
CA ASP A 120 16.37 16.65 3.57
C ASP A 120 16.34 16.87 2.05
N ASP A 121 17.38 16.43 1.35
CA ASP A 121 17.51 16.56 -0.09
C ASP A 121 16.66 15.49 -0.80
N LEU A 122 15.85 15.91 -1.79
CA LEU A 122 15.07 14.98 -2.60
C LEU A 122 15.96 14.38 -3.69
N LEU A 123 16.26 13.08 -3.57
CA LEU A 123 17.08 12.34 -4.53
C LEU A 123 16.28 11.91 -5.76
N GLY A 124 14.98 11.67 -5.60
CA GLY A 124 14.11 11.45 -6.74
C GLY A 124 12.68 10.99 -6.41
N VAL A 125 11.84 10.96 -7.45
CA VAL A 125 10.41 10.64 -7.32
C VAL A 125 9.99 9.57 -8.32
N CYS A 126 9.46 8.47 -7.78
CA CYS A 126 8.87 7.39 -8.58
C CYS A 126 7.35 7.48 -8.51
N GLN A 127 6.71 7.66 -9.67
CA GLN A 127 5.25 7.75 -9.78
C GLN A 127 4.70 6.69 -10.71
N ARG A 128 3.63 6.02 -10.30
CA ARG A 128 2.95 5.03 -11.14
C ARG A 128 1.47 4.87 -10.83
N GLN A 129 0.67 4.78 -11.88
CA GLN A 129 -0.73 4.37 -11.74
C GLN A 129 -0.77 2.91 -11.40
N ILE A 130 -1.37 2.58 -10.26
CA ILE A 130 -1.45 1.20 -9.80
C ILE A 130 -2.48 0.41 -10.61
N LYS A 131 -2.19 -0.87 -10.80
CA LYS A 131 -3.04 -1.84 -11.49
C LYS A 131 -3.33 -3.02 -10.59
N LEU A 132 -4.44 -3.70 -10.84
CA LEU A 132 -4.79 -4.92 -10.11
C LEU A 132 -3.66 -5.96 -10.17
N GLY A 133 -3.46 -6.69 -9.07
CA GLY A 133 -2.44 -7.73 -8.95
C GLY A 133 -1.10 -7.23 -8.40
N THR A 134 -0.08 -8.10 -8.48
CA THR A 134 1.27 -7.85 -7.98
C THR A 134 2.19 -7.40 -9.11
N HIS A 135 2.91 -6.31 -8.88
CA HIS A 135 3.82 -5.71 -9.85
C HIS A 135 5.14 -5.35 -9.19
N GLU A 136 6.22 -5.46 -9.96
CA GLU A 136 7.58 -5.12 -9.54
C GLU A 136 8.17 -4.12 -10.53
N HIS A 137 8.86 -3.11 -10.01
CA HIS A 137 9.35 -2.00 -10.79
C HIS A 137 10.71 -1.52 -10.31
N GLU A 138 11.47 -1.00 -11.27
CA GLU A 138 12.66 -0.21 -11.04
C GLU A 138 12.44 1.17 -11.67
N CYS A 139 12.83 2.21 -10.95
CA CYS A 139 12.66 3.61 -11.31
C CYS A 139 14.01 4.31 -11.14
N PHE A 140 14.44 5.07 -12.15
CA PHE A 140 15.67 5.85 -12.09
C PHE A 140 15.40 7.18 -11.40
N LEU A 141 16.30 7.56 -10.48
CA LEU A 141 16.17 8.76 -9.68
C LEU A 141 16.86 9.95 -10.35
N GLU A 142 16.35 11.15 -10.09
CA GLU A 142 16.78 12.41 -10.68
C GLU A 142 18.24 12.75 -10.34
N GLU A 143 18.66 12.52 -9.09
CA GLU A 143 20.05 12.71 -8.63
C GLU A 143 20.95 11.49 -8.92
N GLY A 144 20.39 10.45 -9.54
CA GLY A 144 21.10 9.24 -9.95
C GLY A 144 20.87 8.04 -9.04
N GLY A 145 21.14 6.86 -9.61
CA GLY A 145 20.76 5.58 -9.02
C GLY A 145 19.35 5.16 -9.39
N SER A 146 18.84 4.14 -8.69
CA SER A 146 17.49 3.62 -8.91
C SER A 146 16.81 3.21 -7.60
N LEU A 147 15.49 3.25 -7.60
CA LEU A 147 14.62 2.65 -6.59
C LEU A 147 13.89 1.45 -7.20
N HIS A 148 14.12 0.29 -6.61
CA HIS A 148 13.37 -0.93 -6.83
C HIS A 148 12.26 -1.05 -5.77
N TYR A 149 11.07 -1.44 -6.21
CA TYR A 149 9.93 -1.65 -5.33
C TYR A 149 8.92 -2.63 -5.94
N ALA A 150 8.10 -3.24 -5.09
CA ALA A 150 6.96 -4.03 -5.50
C ALA A 150 5.68 -3.49 -4.84
N TYR A 151 4.54 -3.73 -5.49
CA TYR A 151 3.25 -3.50 -4.86
C TYR A 151 2.24 -4.57 -5.26
N THR A 152 1.21 -4.75 -4.43
CA THR A 152 0.04 -5.58 -4.75
C THR A 152 -1.23 -4.79 -4.51
N LEU A 153 -2.05 -4.63 -5.55
CA LEU A 153 -3.42 -4.12 -5.41
C LEU A 153 -4.39 -5.32 -5.32
N GLY A 154 -4.85 -5.52 -4.08
CA GLY A 154 -5.79 -6.50 -3.56
C GLY A 154 -7.25 -6.13 -3.67
#